data_AF-A0A0M3BJ86-F1
#
_entry.id   AF-A0A0M3BJ86-F1
#
_cell.length_a   1.000
_cell.length_b   1.000
_cell.length_c   1.000
_cell.angle_alpha   90.00
_cell.angle_beta   90.00
_cell.angle_gamma   90.00
#
_symmetry.space_group_name_H-M   'P 1'
#
loop_
_entity.id
_entity.type
_entity.pdbx_description
1 polymer ?
#
loop_
_entity_poly.entity_id
_entity_poly.type
_entity_poly.pdbx_seq_one_letter_code
_entity_poly.pdbx_strand_id
1 'polypeptide(L)' 'MALTHGKLIAYLKDTLSIGDADSESELFSSGLLDSVSMVNLLAFIEETTGTAIHAEDVTLENFDTPARILRFAEAVA' A
#
# COMPACT_ATOMS: atom_id res chain seq x y z
N MET A 1 12.07 -9.22 1.55
CA MET A 1 12.54 -8.31 2.64
C MET A 1 11.30 -7.77 3.33
N ALA A 2 11.35 -7.31 4.59
CA ALA A 2 10.15 -6.73 5.22
C ALA A 2 9.83 -5.35 4.61
N LEU A 3 8.56 -5.13 4.24
CA LEU A 3 8.04 -3.79 3.98
C LEU A 3 8.04 -3.01 5.30
N THR A 4 8.47 -1.75 5.29
CA THR A 4 8.51 -0.91 6.49
C THR A 4 7.70 0.36 6.28
N HIS A 5 7.21 0.95 7.36
CA HIS A 5 6.43 2.19 7.32
C HIS A 5 7.13 3.31 6.53
N GLY A 6 8.40 3.55 6.81
CA GLY A 6 9.17 4.58 6.10
C GLY A 6 9.26 4.34 4.58
N LYS A 7 9.44 3.08 4.15
CA LYS A 7 9.47 2.73 2.73
C LYS A 7 8.12 2.92 2.05
N LEU A 8 7.04 2.51 2.71
CA LEU A 8 5.69 2.66 2.17
C LEU A 8 5.35 4.15 2.01
N ILE A 9 5.51 4.96 3.06
CA ILE A 9 5.22 6.41 3.00
C ILE A 9 6.10 7.12 1.96
N ALA A 10 7.39 6.78 1.89
CA ALA A 10 8.27 7.34 0.87
C ALA A 10 7.78 7.00 -0.54
N TYR A 11 7.35 5.75 -0.79
CA TYR A 11 6.80 5.36 -2.08
C TYR A 11 5.50 6.09 -2.43
N LEU A 12 4.57 6.20 -1.48
CA LEU A 12 3.33 6.95 -1.67
C LEU A 12 3.61 8.42 -2.04
N LYS A 13 4.60 9.04 -1.38
CA LYS A 13 4.96 10.44 -1.60
C LYS A 13 5.75 10.66 -2.88
N ASP A 14 6.81 9.88 -3.09
CA ASP A 14 7.78 10.12 -4.16
C ASP A 14 7.31 9.51 -5.49
N THR A 15 6.64 8.36 -5.46
CA THR A 15 6.18 7.66 -6.68
C THR A 15 4.73 8.01 -7.01
N LEU A 16 3.84 7.96 -6.01
CA LEU A 16 2.41 8.18 -6.23
C LEU A 16 1.98 9.64 -6.03
N SER A 17 2.90 10.54 -5.65
CA SER A 17 2.63 11.97 -5.40
C SER A 17 1.56 12.23 -4.33
N ILE A 18 1.39 11.31 -3.37
CA ILE A 18 0.47 11.42 -2.25
C ILE A 18 1.23 12.03 -1.06
N GLY A 19 1.17 13.35 -0.92
CA GLY A 19 1.97 14.11 0.06
C GLY A 19 1.47 14.08 1.50
N ASP A 20 0.15 13.90 1.70
CA ASP A 20 -0.54 14.07 2.99
C ASP A 20 -1.10 12.75 3.56
N ALA A 21 -0.57 11.60 3.12
CA ALA A 21 -0.97 10.30 3.65
C ALA A 21 -0.20 9.98 4.95
N ASP A 22 -0.91 10.00 6.08
CA ASP A 22 -0.48 9.42 7.35
C ASP A 22 -0.85 7.94 7.43
N SER A 23 -0.36 7.22 8.45
CA SER A 23 -0.58 5.78 8.63
C SER A 23 -2.06 5.37 8.63
N GLU A 24 -2.92 6.24 9.16
CA GLU A 24 -4.37 6.03 9.27
C GLU A 24 -5.15 6.79 8.18
N SER A 25 -4.48 7.51 7.29
CA SER A 25 -5.16 8.22 6.21
C SER A 25 -5.79 7.22 5.26
N GLU A 26 -7.08 7.40 5.02
CA GLU A 26 -7.79 6.72 3.95
C GLU A 26 -7.16 7.12 2.62
N LEU A 27 -6.78 6.14 1.81
CA LEU A 27 -6.16 6.30 0.51
C LEU A 27 -7.20 6.06 -0.59
N PHE A 28 -7.97 4.98 -0.46
CA PHE A 28 -9.02 4.63 -1.42
C PHE A 28 -10.28 5.43 -1.16
N SER A 29 -10.77 5.40 0.08
CA SER A 29 -12.05 6.04 0.44
C SER A 29 -12.00 7.56 0.26
N SER A 30 -10.82 8.17 0.39
CA SER A 30 -10.58 9.59 0.15
C SER A 30 -10.36 9.94 -1.33
N GLY A 31 -10.08 8.95 -2.19
CA GLY A 31 -9.70 9.16 -3.59
C GLY A 31 -8.25 9.61 -3.81
N LEU A 32 -7.38 9.51 -2.79
CA LEU A 32 -5.94 9.77 -2.96
C LEU A 32 -5.24 8.69 -3.80
N LEU A 33 -5.77 7.47 -3.78
CA LEU A 33 -5.25 6.31 -4.51
C LEU A 33 -6.23 5.85 -5.59
N ASP A 34 -5.86 6.09 -6.84
CA ASP A 34 -6.61 5.64 -8.01
C ASP A 34 -6.31 4.18 -8.38
N SER A 35 -7.16 3.58 -9.22
CA SER A 35 -6.99 2.21 -9.71
C SER A 35 -5.65 1.94 -10.39
N VAL A 36 -5.05 2.94 -11.06
CA VAL A 36 -3.73 2.81 -11.70
C VAL A 36 -2.62 2.80 -10.66
N SER A 37 -2.68 3.75 -9.72
CA SER A 37 -1.73 3.86 -8.60
C SER A 37 -1.81 2.63 -7.69
N MET A 38 -2.98 2.00 -7.58
CA MET A 38 -3.16 0.72 -6.90
C MET A 38 -2.27 -0.38 -7.49
N VAL A 39 -2.31 -0.57 -8.80
CA VAL A 39 -1.51 -1.61 -9.47
C VAL A 39 -0.02 -1.38 -9.24
N ASN A 40 0.43 -0.12 -9.29
CA ASN A 40 1.82 0.24 -8.99
C ASN A 40 2.18 0.00 -7.51
N LEU A 41 1.26 0.22 -6.58
CA LEU A 41 1.46 -0.06 -5.17
C LEU A 41 1.55 -1.57 -4.91
N LEU A 42 0.65 -2.35 -5.51
CA LEU A 42 0.66 -3.81 -5.40
C LEU A 42 1.98 -4.38 -5.91
N ALA A 43 2.41 -4.00 -7.11
CA ALA A 43 3.69 -4.43 -7.68
C ALA A 43 4.87 -4.07 -6.75
N PHE A 44 4.89 -2.87 -6.17
CA PHE A 44 5.92 -2.47 -5.22
C PHE A 44 5.96 -3.33 -3.95
N ILE A 45 4.79 -3.68 -3.41
CA ILE A 45 4.70 -4.55 -2.24
C ILE A 45 5.20 -5.94 -2.60
N GLU A 46 4.70 -6.53 -3.70
CA GLU A 46 5.12 -7.84 -4.20
C GLU A 46 6.63 -7.93 -4.44
N GLU A 47 7.23 -6.90 -5.05
CA GLU A 47 8.69 -6.83 -5.27
C GLU A 47 9.46 -6.71 -3.94
N THR A 48 8.91 -5.99 -2.96
CA THR A 48 9.57 -5.77 -1.66
C THR A 48 9.52 -7.02 -0.78
N THR A 49 8.35 -7.65 -0.67
CA THR A 49 8.09 -8.82 0.17
C THR A 49 8.52 -10.11 -0.52
N GLY A 50 8.43 -10.18 -1.85
CA GLY A 50 8.59 -11.41 -2.65
C GLY A 50 7.32 -12.28 -2.66
N THR A 51 6.17 -11.71 -2.29
CA THR A 51 4.88 -12.41 -2.20
C THR A 51 4.00 -12.04 -3.41
N ALA A 52 3.05 -12.89 -3.77
CA ALA A 52 2.01 -12.55 -4.75
C ALA A 52 0.75 -12.07 -4.01
N ILE A 53 0.14 -10.98 -4.47
CA ILE A 53 -1.10 -10.44 -3.91
C ILE A 53 -2.24 -10.85 -4.84
N HIS A 54 -3.22 -11.56 -4.30
CA HIS A 54 -4.39 -11.94 -5.07
C HIS A 54 -5.40 -10.79 -5.12
N ALA A 55 -6.17 -10.69 -6.21
CA ALA A 55 -7.19 -9.65 -6.33
C ALA A 55 -8.25 -9.71 -5.21
N GLU A 56 -8.46 -10.88 -4.59
CA GLU A 56 -9.35 -11.05 -3.44
C GLU A 56 -8.80 -10.44 -2.14
N ASP A 57 -7.47 -10.29 -2.02
CA ASP A 57 -6.82 -9.65 -0.88
C ASP A 57 -6.94 -8.12 -0.96
N VAL A 58 -7.16 -7.58 -2.16
CA VAL A 58 -7.25 -6.15 -2.46
C VAL A 58 -8.63 -5.61 -2.05
N THR A 59 -8.82 -5.50 -0.74
CA THR A 59 -10.05 -4.97 -0.13
C THR A 59 -9.76 -3.67 0.61
N LEU A 60 -10.80 -2.87 0.87
CA LEU A 60 -10.67 -1.67 1.71
C LEU A 60 -10.17 -2.00 3.13
N GLU A 61 -10.47 -3.20 3.63
CA GLU A 61 -10.01 -3.66 4.95
C GLU A 61 -8.49 -3.87 5.01
N ASN A 62 -7.86 -4.20 3.88
CA ASN A 62 -6.42 -4.45 3.76
C ASN A 62 -5.64 -3.27 3.14
N PHE A 63 -6.27 -2.49 2.25
CA PHE A 63 -5.56 -1.53 1.40
C PHE A 63 -6.02 -0.07 1.53
N ASP A 64 -7.02 0.23 2.36
CA ASP A 64 -7.53 1.60 2.48
C ASP A 64 -6.59 2.54 3.26
N THR A 65 -5.72 2.04 4.15
CA THR A 65 -4.76 2.89 4.87
C THR A 65 -3.35 2.32 4.83
N PRO A 66 -2.29 3.14 4.91
CA PRO A 66 -0.92 2.64 4.93
C PRO A 66 -0.66 1.65 6.07
N ALA A 67 -1.28 1.84 7.25
CA ALA A 67 -1.16 0.91 8.37
C ALA A 67 -1.76 -0.46 8.06
N ARG A 68 -2.92 -0.52 7.38
CA ARG A 68 -3.54 -1.78 6.94
C ARG A 68 -2.67 -2.49 5.91
N ILE A 69 -2.12 -1.73 4.95
CA ILE A 69 -1.21 -2.26 3.92
C ILE A 69 0.03 -2.88 4.57
N LEU A 70 0.61 -2.21 5.56
CA LEU A 70 1.74 -2.74 6.33
C LEU A 70 1.38 -4.01 7.07
N ARG A 71 0.25 -4.01 7.78
CA ARG A 71 -0.22 -5.20 8.49
C ARG A 71 -0.46 -6.37 7.54
N PHE A 72 -1.03 -6.12 6.37
CA PHE A 72 -1.21 -7.13 5.33
C PHE A 72 0.14 -7.66 4.84
N ALA A 73 1.07 -6.77 4.49
CA ALA A 73 2.42 -7.14 4.03
C ALA A 73 3.20 -7.95 5.08
N GLU A 74 3.05 -7.65 6.37
CA GLU A 74 3.63 -8.42 7.48
C GLU A 74 2.97 -9.78 7.67
N ALA A 75 1.69 -9.93 7.34
CA ALA A 75 0.96 -11.19 7.48
C ALA A 75 1.28 -12.19 6.34
N VAL A 76 1.64 -11.69 5.16
CA VAL A 76 1.94 -12.51 3.97
C VAL A 76 3.42 -12.82 3.76
N ALA A 77 4.33 -12.04 4.38
CA ALA A 77 5.79 -12.18 4.26
C ALA A 77 6.38 -13.25 5.20
#